data_AF-A0A957T490-F1
#
_entry.id   AF-A0A957T490-F1
#
_cell.length_a   1.000
_cell.length_b   1.000
_cell.length_c   1.000
_cell.angle_alpha   90.00
_cell.angle_beta   90.00
_cell.angle_gamma   90.00
#
_symmetry.space_group_name_H-M   'P 1'
#
loop_
_entity.id
_entity.type
_entity.pdbx_description
1 polymer ?
#
loop_
_entity_poly.entity_id
_entity_poly.type
_entity_poly.pdbx_seq_one_letter_code
_entity_poly.pdbx_strand_id
1 'polypeptide(L)'
;VCGQGIKVSDTGTDILDNTIVASKQDSEDAEKAAIITTGSTSGVTVRGNIVEDSPEHIYEFAGTQVPQALRTFKPARITGIDGVNISGASGEGSPCPNCIVDLYRDDADLLDEALEYLGSATADAQGNFTFTLSSPLQSGFGLRTMSTTQSLNVIPGLGSTTTTKNSVLYLPVSAVTVTLPTTGTVGMSVPVTLTVAPLAAGASLTYTIEATGIEDVTGAVGEDGTASTTLTWDGAGAKTVNVTVRNEFSSAVESTQITIVQGESKIFLPGVRR
;
A
#
# COMPACT_ATOMS: atom_id res chain seq x y z
N VAL A 1 -9.25 10.00 -28.46
CA VAL A 1 -9.46 8.62 -28.96
C VAL A 1 -9.43 7.77 -27.71
N CYS A 2 -10.60 7.42 -27.19
CA CYS A 2 -10.72 6.71 -25.91
C CYS A 2 -11.11 5.27 -26.26
N GLY A 3 -10.25 4.32 -25.93
CA GLY A 3 -10.46 2.91 -26.26
C GLY A 3 -9.83 2.01 -25.21
N GLN A 4 -10.45 0.85 -25.01
CA GLN A 4 -9.91 -0.24 -24.22
C GLN A 4 -8.55 -0.64 -24.80
N GLY A 5 -7.52 -0.80 -23.95
CA GLY A 5 -6.16 -1.07 -24.39
C GLY A 5 -6.05 -2.42 -25.11
N ILE A 6 -6.08 -3.52 -24.36
CA ILE A 6 -6.02 -4.88 -24.90
C ILE A 6 -7.15 -5.71 -24.29
N LYS A 7 -7.91 -6.40 -25.15
CA LYS A 7 -8.93 -7.37 -24.73
C LYS A 7 -8.62 -8.75 -25.30
N VAL A 8 -8.55 -9.74 -24.42
CA VAL A 8 -8.31 -11.14 -24.78
C VAL A 8 -9.49 -12.00 -24.34
N SER A 9 -9.89 -12.93 -25.20
CA SER A 9 -10.94 -13.92 -24.91
C SER A 9 -10.54 -15.36 -25.21
N ASP A 10 -9.30 -15.59 -25.63
CA ASP A 10 -8.79 -16.89 -26.06
C ASP A 10 -7.64 -17.37 -25.16
N THR A 11 -7.35 -18.66 -25.21
CA THR A 11 -6.29 -19.33 -24.46
C THR A 11 -4.92 -19.16 -25.14
N GLY A 12 -3.83 -19.34 -24.39
CA GLY A 12 -2.48 -19.38 -24.97
C GLY A 12 -2.01 -18.08 -25.64
N THR A 13 -2.52 -16.93 -25.18
CA THR A 13 -2.16 -15.61 -25.72
C THR A 13 -1.06 -14.98 -24.89
N ASP A 14 -0.02 -14.47 -25.54
CA ASP A 14 1.06 -13.74 -24.90
C ASP A 14 0.93 -12.23 -25.19
N ILE A 15 0.87 -11.44 -24.12
CA ILE A 15 0.86 -9.98 -24.13
C ILE A 15 2.14 -9.53 -23.43
N LEU A 16 3.17 -9.27 -24.24
CA LEU A 16 4.52 -9.02 -23.75
C LEU A 16 5.00 -7.63 -24.16
N ASP A 17 5.66 -6.93 -23.23
CA ASP A 17 6.47 -5.73 -23.49
C ASP A 17 5.74 -4.61 -24.26
N ASN A 18 4.45 -4.43 -24.01
CA ASN A 18 3.65 -3.33 -24.60
C ASN A 18 3.74 -2.07 -23.74
N THR A 19 3.55 -0.91 -24.36
CA THR A 19 3.30 0.35 -23.65
C THR A 19 1.87 0.79 -23.94
N ILE A 20 1.05 0.90 -22.89
CA ILE A 20 -0.37 1.26 -22.97
C ILE A 20 -0.57 2.57 -22.20
N VAL A 21 -0.93 3.63 -22.90
CA VAL A 21 -1.05 4.97 -22.33
C VAL A 21 -2.49 5.45 -22.46
N ALA A 22 -3.03 6.03 -21.38
CA ALA A 22 -4.34 6.68 -21.34
C ALA A 22 -5.47 5.80 -21.90
N SER A 23 -5.40 4.48 -21.64
CA SER A 23 -6.48 3.57 -22.02
C SER A 23 -7.74 3.97 -21.26
N LYS A 24 -8.90 3.90 -21.91
CA LYS A 24 -10.19 4.23 -21.29
C LYS A 24 -11.25 3.28 -21.79
N GLN A 25 -12.00 2.70 -20.86
CA GLN A 25 -13.19 1.94 -21.21
C GLN A 25 -14.43 2.72 -20.81
N ASP A 26 -15.21 3.13 -21.82
CA ASP A 26 -16.39 3.98 -21.67
C ASP A 26 -17.67 3.18 -21.30
N SER A 27 -17.56 1.92 -20.87
CA SER A 27 -18.73 1.12 -20.47
C SER A 27 -18.86 1.08 -18.94
N GLU A 28 -19.98 1.57 -18.42
CA GLU A 28 -20.29 1.64 -16.98
C GLU A 28 -20.43 0.27 -16.29
N ASP A 29 -20.61 -0.82 -17.06
CA ASP A 29 -20.95 -2.15 -16.54
C ASP A 29 -19.81 -3.19 -16.61
N ALA A 30 -18.61 -2.81 -17.01
CA ALA A 30 -17.47 -3.73 -17.12
C ALA A 30 -16.34 -3.33 -16.18
N GLU A 31 -15.66 -4.32 -15.61
CA GLU A 31 -14.35 -4.13 -14.97
C GLU A 31 -13.44 -3.36 -15.93
N LYS A 32 -12.83 -2.25 -15.47
CA LYS A 32 -12.02 -1.36 -16.30
C LYS A 32 -10.54 -1.63 -16.03
N ALA A 33 -9.84 -2.09 -17.05
CA ALA A 33 -8.40 -2.25 -17.00
C ALA A 33 -7.77 -1.97 -18.37
N ALA A 34 -6.49 -1.62 -18.37
CA ALA A 34 -5.71 -1.45 -19.59
C ALA A 34 -5.64 -2.76 -20.39
N ILE A 35 -5.49 -3.88 -19.69
CA ILE A 35 -5.54 -5.23 -20.24
C ILE A 35 -6.71 -5.97 -19.58
N ILE A 36 -7.60 -6.54 -20.37
CA ILE A 36 -8.73 -7.32 -19.85
C ILE A 36 -8.75 -8.69 -20.49
N THR A 37 -8.86 -9.70 -19.65
CA THR A 37 -9.06 -11.08 -20.06
C THR A 37 -10.48 -11.52 -19.71
N THR A 38 -11.18 -12.12 -20.68
CA THR A 38 -12.58 -12.58 -20.56
C THR A 38 -12.72 -14.03 -21.00
N GLY A 39 -13.74 -14.76 -20.55
CA GLY A 39 -13.99 -16.13 -21.01
C GLY A 39 -13.17 -17.20 -20.28
N SER A 40 -13.03 -18.39 -20.87
CA SER A 40 -12.30 -19.53 -20.29
C SER A 40 -10.81 -19.48 -20.65
N THR A 41 -10.13 -18.46 -20.16
CA THR A 41 -8.78 -18.05 -20.58
C THR A 41 -7.71 -18.65 -19.67
N SER A 42 -7.20 -19.80 -20.10
CA SER A 42 -6.07 -20.50 -19.50
C SER A 42 -4.81 -20.24 -20.32
N GLY A 43 -3.67 -20.03 -19.66
CA GLY A 43 -2.38 -19.81 -20.31
C GLY A 43 -2.26 -18.46 -21.02
N VAL A 44 -2.95 -17.42 -20.52
CA VAL A 44 -2.72 -16.05 -20.97
C VAL A 44 -1.55 -15.46 -20.18
N THR A 45 -0.46 -15.14 -20.89
CA THR A 45 0.74 -14.53 -20.32
C THR A 45 0.65 -13.01 -20.48
N VAL A 46 0.81 -12.26 -19.39
CA VAL A 46 0.82 -10.79 -19.39
C VAL A 46 2.05 -10.30 -18.63
N ARG A 47 3.13 -9.95 -19.33
CA ARG A 47 4.42 -9.64 -18.69
C ARG A 47 5.17 -8.49 -19.37
N GLY A 48 5.91 -7.71 -18.60
CA GLY A 48 6.74 -6.61 -19.10
C GLY A 48 5.96 -5.41 -19.66
N ASN A 49 4.63 -5.40 -19.52
CA ASN A 49 3.81 -4.32 -20.06
C ASN A 49 3.88 -3.09 -19.14
N ILE A 50 4.08 -1.93 -19.75
CA ILE A 50 4.03 -0.61 -19.12
C ILE A 50 2.63 -0.05 -19.32
N VAL A 51 2.01 0.41 -18.24
CA VAL A 51 0.67 1.01 -18.26
C VAL A 51 0.73 2.34 -17.53
N GLU A 52 0.35 3.41 -18.23
CA GLU A 52 0.41 4.81 -17.76
C GLU A 52 -0.95 5.49 -17.97
N ASP A 53 -1.36 6.36 -17.04
CA ASP A 53 -2.56 7.21 -17.07
C ASP A 53 -3.87 6.43 -17.37
N SER A 54 -3.95 5.16 -16.96
CA SER A 54 -5.13 4.31 -17.17
C SER A 54 -6.08 4.35 -15.97
N PRO A 55 -7.40 4.17 -16.14
CA PRO A 55 -8.37 4.82 -15.27
C PRO A 55 -8.59 4.09 -13.94
N GLU A 56 -8.26 2.79 -13.87
CA GLU A 56 -8.62 1.97 -12.70
C GLU A 56 -7.62 0.82 -12.47
N HIS A 57 -7.39 -0.07 -13.44
CA HIS A 57 -6.51 -1.25 -13.26
C HIS A 57 -5.55 -1.51 -14.43
N ILE A 58 -4.43 -2.18 -14.13
CA ILE A 58 -3.44 -2.60 -15.14
C ILE A 58 -3.96 -3.83 -15.89
N TYR A 59 -4.35 -4.87 -15.14
CA TYR A 59 -4.80 -6.15 -15.69
C TYR A 59 -5.92 -6.75 -14.85
N GLU A 60 -7.09 -7.00 -15.47
CA GLU A 60 -8.24 -7.60 -14.79
C GLU A 60 -8.94 -8.73 -15.56
N PHE A 61 -9.74 -9.50 -14.81
CA PHE A 61 -10.43 -10.71 -15.25
C PHE A 61 -11.95 -10.57 -15.26
N ALA A 62 -12.48 -10.10 -16.39
CA ALA A 62 -13.88 -9.75 -16.48
C ALA A 62 -14.80 -10.94 -16.81
N GLY A 63 -15.92 -10.99 -16.08
CA GLY A 63 -17.06 -11.84 -16.35
C GLY A 63 -17.05 -13.17 -15.59
N THR A 64 -18.24 -13.76 -15.45
CA THR A 64 -18.47 -14.98 -14.66
C THR A 64 -17.82 -16.23 -15.25
N GLN A 65 -17.45 -16.18 -16.54
CA GLN A 65 -16.83 -17.29 -17.27
C GLN A 65 -15.35 -17.50 -16.91
N VAL A 66 -14.67 -16.48 -16.36
CA VAL A 66 -13.33 -16.67 -15.83
C VAL A 66 -13.40 -17.55 -14.58
N PRO A 67 -12.51 -18.53 -14.39
CA PRO A 67 -12.51 -19.34 -13.17
C PRO A 67 -12.39 -18.49 -11.90
N GLN A 68 -13.20 -18.79 -10.87
CA GLN A 68 -13.18 -18.05 -9.61
C GLN A 68 -11.79 -18.03 -8.98
N ALA A 69 -11.07 -19.16 -9.06
CA ALA A 69 -9.71 -19.28 -8.56
C ALA A 69 -8.76 -18.22 -9.12
N LEU A 70 -8.96 -17.78 -10.37
CA LEU A 70 -8.17 -16.72 -10.99
C LEU A 70 -8.61 -15.33 -10.54
N ARG A 71 -9.93 -15.07 -10.50
CA ARG A 71 -10.48 -13.77 -10.06
C ARG A 71 -10.14 -13.42 -8.61
N THR A 72 -10.11 -14.42 -7.73
CA THR A 72 -9.81 -14.23 -6.31
C THR A 72 -8.35 -14.45 -5.96
N PHE A 73 -7.50 -14.82 -6.93
CA PHE A 73 -6.08 -15.05 -6.67
C PHE A 73 -5.42 -13.73 -6.27
N LYS A 74 -4.71 -13.75 -5.14
CA LYS A 74 -3.85 -12.64 -4.72
C LYS A 74 -2.43 -12.92 -5.25
N PRO A 75 -1.85 -12.06 -6.10
CA PRO A 75 -0.50 -12.25 -6.61
C PRO A 75 0.53 -12.30 -5.47
N ALA A 76 1.73 -12.79 -5.77
CA ALA A 76 2.89 -12.63 -4.89
C ALA A 76 2.99 -11.17 -4.42
N ARG A 77 3.44 -10.93 -3.19
CA ARG A 77 3.50 -9.60 -2.57
C ARG A 77 4.91 -9.32 -2.04
N ILE A 78 5.31 -8.06 -2.10
CA ILE A 78 6.52 -7.59 -1.42
C ILE A 78 6.28 -7.64 0.10
N THR A 79 7.25 -8.15 0.84
CA THR A 79 7.22 -8.23 2.31
C THR A 79 8.32 -7.40 2.96
N GLY A 80 9.28 -6.88 2.20
CA GLY A 80 10.31 -5.98 2.70
C GLY A 80 11.20 -5.41 1.60
N ILE A 81 11.75 -4.23 1.88
CA ILE A 81 12.78 -3.58 1.08
C ILE A 81 13.91 -3.15 2.03
N ASP A 82 15.13 -3.61 1.76
CA ASP A 82 16.35 -3.20 2.46
C ASP A 82 17.36 -2.65 1.43
N GLY A 83 17.38 -1.31 1.32
CA GLY A 83 18.14 -0.60 0.29
C GLY A 83 17.63 -0.96 -1.11
N VAL A 84 18.35 -1.85 -1.80
CA VAL A 84 18.00 -2.36 -3.13
C VAL A 84 17.49 -3.81 -3.10
N ASN A 85 17.60 -4.48 -1.95
CA ASN A 85 17.20 -5.87 -1.81
C ASN A 85 15.72 -5.96 -1.47
N ILE A 86 15.00 -6.76 -2.23
CA ILE A 86 13.57 -6.97 -2.12
C ILE A 86 13.34 -8.39 -1.63
N SER A 87 12.51 -8.54 -0.60
CA SER A 87 11.95 -9.81 -0.18
C SER A 87 10.46 -9.84 -0.46
N GLY A 88 9.96 -11.00 -0.84
CA GLY A 88 8.53 -11.20 -1.04
C GLY A 88 8.10 -12.64 -0.85
N ALA A 89 6.80 -12.83 -0.80
CA ALA A 89 6.15 -14.11 -0.59
C ALA A 89 4.91 -14.24 -1.49
N SER A 90 4.30 -15.41 -1.50
CA SER A 90 3.00 -15.59 -2.16
C SER A 90 1.94 -14.65 -1.59
N GLY A 91 0.91 -14.35 -2.38
CA GLY A 91 -0.24 -13.63 -1.89
C GLY A 91 -0.94 -14.40 -0.78
N GLU A 92 -1.56 -13.69 0.15
CA GLU A 92 -2.27 -14.31 1.26
C GLU A 92 -3.36 -15.27 0.75
N GLY A 93 -3.31 -16.53 1.20
CA GLY A 93 -4.23 -17.59 0.76
C GLY A 93 -4.06 -18.01 -0.71
N SER A 94 -3.04 -17.53 -1.39
CA SER A 94 -2.82 -17.72 -2.84
C SER A 94 -1.38 -18.21 -3.10
N PRO A 95 -1.03 -19.45 -2.70
CA PRO A 95 0.31 -19.99 -2.90
C PRO A 95 0.67 -20.04 -4.38
N CYS A 96 1.85 -19.57 -4.74
CA CYS A 96 2.37 -19.57 -6.11
C CYS A 96 3.82 -20.12 -6.15
N PRO A 97 4.03 -21.40 -5.80
CA PRO A 97 5.36 -22.00 -5.82
C PRO A 97 5.93 -22.01 -7.24
N ASN A 98 7.22 -21.68 -7.38
CA ASN A 98 7.92 -21.63 -8.67
C ASN A 98 7.28 -20.70 -9.71
N CYS A 99 6.42 -19.76 -9.29
CA CYS A 99 5.90 -18.75 -10.20
C CYS A 99 6.98 -17.75 -10.59
N ILE A 100 6.87 -17.19 -11.79
CA ILE A 100 7.60 -15.99 -12.15
C ILE A 100 6.88 -14.81 -11.52
N VAL A 101 7.60 -13.97 -10.79
CA VAL A 101 7.10 -12.74 -10.19
C VAL A 101 7.69 -11.57 -10.95
N ASP A 102 6.86 -10.86 -11.69
CA ASP A 102 7.22 -9.62 -12.37
C ASP A 102 7.08 -8.45 -11.40
N LEU A 103 8.08 -7.56 -11.34
CA LEU A 103 8.08 -6.38 -10.49
C LEU A 103 7.93 -5.12 -11.34
N TYR A 104 7.02 -4.25 -10.92
CA TYR A 104 6.76 -2.96 -11.53
C TYR A 104 6.90 -1.85 -10.50
N ARG A 105 7.47 -0.72 -10.92
CA ARG A 105 7.39 0.52 -10.15
C ARG A 105 6.05 1.19 -10.45
N ASP A 106 5.44 1.69 -9.39
CA ASP A 106 4.26 2.53 -9.47
C ASP A 106 4.43 3.69 -8.47
N ASP A 107 3.75 4.80 -8.69
CA ASP A 107 3.70 5.90 -7.73
C ASP A 107 2.56 5.71 -6.72
N ALA A 108 2.33 6.71 -5.87
CA ALA A 108 1.41 6.63 -4.75
C ALA A 108 0.05 7.27 -5.01
N ASP A 109 -0.29 7.55 -6.28
CA ASP A 109 -1.56 8.16 -6.63
C ASP A 109 -2.74 7.14 -6.56
N LEU A 110 -3.90 7.53 -7.08
CA LEU A 110 -5.13 6.73 -7.00
C LEU A 110 -5.30 5.77 -8.20
N LEU A 111 -4.39 5.80 -9.17
CA LEU A 111 -4.43 4.98 -10.36
C LEU A 111 -3.56 3.74 -10.13
N ASP A 112 -4.03 2.58 -10.60
CA ASP A 112 -3.14 1.43 -10.70
C ASP A 112 -2.32 1.55 -11.99
N GLU A 113 -1.00 1.68 -11.84
CA GLU A 113 -0.10 1.82 -12.96
C GLU A 113 1.08 0.84 -12.89
N ALA A 114 1.72 0.69 -14.04
CA ALA A 114 2.97 -0.05 -14.19
C ALA A 114 3.95 0.86 -14.90
N LEU A 115 4.34 1.96 -14.24
CA LEU A 115 5.16 3.04 -14.80
C LEU A 115 6.54 2.57 -15.27
N GLU A 116 7.07 1.50 -14.67
CA GLU A 116 8.32 0.88 -15.11
C GLU A 116 8.31 -0.61 -14.81
N TYR A 117 8.69 -1.45 -15.78
CA TYR A 117 9.03 -2.84 -15.52
C TYR A 117 10.47 -2.95 -15.02
N LEU A 118 10.64 -3.45 -13.80
CA LEU A 118 11.94 -3.52 -13.13
C LEU A 118 12.66 -4.84 -13.39
N GLY A 119 11.92 -5.88 -13.74
CA GLY A 119 12.43 -7.22 -13.98
C GLY A 119 11.56 -8.29 -13.34
N SER A 120 12.09 -9.51 -13.28
CA SER A 120 11.38 -10.64 -12.68
C SER A 120 12.28 -11.51 -11.81
N ALA A 121 11.66 -12.17 -10.84
CA ALA A 121 12.26 -13.20 -10.01
C ALA A 121 11.48 -14.52 -10.15
N THR A 122 12.10 -15.63 -9.82
CA THR A 122 11.39 -16.91 -9.67
C THR A 122 11.19 -17.18 -8.20
N ALA A 123 9.95 -17.42 -7.79
CA ALA A 123 9.64 -17.84 -6.44
C ALA A 123 10.17 -19.25 -6.16
N ASP A 124 10.54 -19.55 -4.93
CA ASP A 124 10.93 -20.89 -4.51
C ASP A 124 9.71 -21.81 -4.35
N ALA A 125 9.95 -23.04 -3.87
CA ALA A 125 8.89 -24.02 -3.65
C ALA A 125 7.91 -23.65 -2.53
N GLN A 126 8.24 -22.67 -1.70
CA GLN A 126 7.36 -22.09 -0.67
C GLN A 126 6.65 -20.82 -1.17
N GLY A 127 7.00 -20.36 -2.38
CA GLY A 127 6.47 -19.14 -2.96
C GLY A 127 7.15 -17.85 -2.46
N ASN A 128 8.31 -17.96 -1.82
CA ASN A 128 9.14 -16.80 -1.47
C ASN A 128 10.03 -16.41 -2.64
N PHE A 129 10.33 -15.13 -2.77
CA PHE A 129 11.25 -14.65 -3.79
C PHE A 129 12.13 -13.52 -3.26
N THR A 130 13.26 -13.33 -3.93
CA THR A 130 14.13 -12.17 -3.73
C THR A 130 14.41 -11.50 -5.06
N PHE A 131 14.60 -10.19 -5.04
CA PHE A 131 14.95 -9.39 -6.21
C PHE A 131 15.93 -8.28 -5.79
N THR A 132 16.79 -7.83 -6.70
CA THR A 132 17.71 -6.71 -6.44
C THR A 132 17.45 -5.61 -7.45
N LEU A 133 17.02 -4.44 -6.96
CA LEU A 133 16.85 -3.24 -7.78
C LEU A 133 18.20 -2.74 -8.29
N SER A 134 18.20 -2.10 -9.45
CA SER A 134 19.38 -1.42 -10.02
C SER A 134 19.75 -0.15 -9.23
N SER A 135 18.78 0.45 -8.53
CA SER A 135 18.93 1.61 -7.66
C SER A 135 17.91 1.58 -6.52
N PRO A 136 18.17 2.26 -5.38
CA PRO A 136 17.18 2.37 -4.31
C PRO A 136 15.84 2.92 -4.80
N LEU A 137 14.74 2.42 -4.24
CA LEU A 137 13.40 2.92 -4.54
C LEU A 137 13.26 4.37 -4.08
N GLN A 138 12.80 5.25 -4.97
CA GLN A 138 12.63 6.66 -4.66
C GLN A 138 11.43 6.88 -3.74
N SER A 139 11.50 7.92 -2.89
CA SER A 139 10.37 8.31 -2.04
C SER A 139 9.15 8.66 -2.90
N GLY A 140 7.98 8.18 -2.50
CA GLY A 140 6.74 8.35 -3.25
C GLY A 140 6.46 7.26 -4.28
N PHE A 141 7.41 6.36 -4.53
CA PHE A 141 7.19 5.19 -5.38
C PHE A 141 7.08 3.92 -4.54
N GLY A 142 6.19 3.04 -4.99
CA GLY A 142 6.02 1.70 -4.48
C GLY A 142 6.33 0.64 -5.53
N LEU A 143 6.10 -0.61 -5.15
CA LEU A 143 6.25 -1.77 -6.02
C LEU A 143 4.95 -2.53 -6.15
N ARG A 144 4.64 -2.94 -7.37
CA ARG A 144 3.61 -3.92 -7.67
C ARG A 144 4.20 -5.18 -8.24
N THR A 145 3.45 -6.25 -8.10
CA THR A 145 3.84 -7.56 -8.58
C THR A 145 2.71 -8.22 -9.36
N MET A 146 3.11 -9.01 -10.36
CA MET A 146 2.23 -9.99 -11.02
C MET A 146 2.88 -11.36 -10.92
N SER A 147 2.07 -12.41 -10.87
CA SER A 147 2.56 -13.79 -10.79
C SER A 147 2.16 -14.57 -12.03
N THR A 148 3.12 -15.23 -12.66
CA THR A 148 2.89 -16.10 -13.82
C THR A 148 3.22 -17.54 -13.47
N THR A 149 2.24 -18.43 -13.63
CA THR A 149 2.42 -19.86 -13.32
C THR A 149 3.43 -20.49 -14.28
N GLN A 150 4.31 -21.37 -13.79
CA GLN A 150 5.22 -22.14 -14.65
C GLN A 150 4.76 -23.59 -14.87
N SER A 151 3.67 -24.00 -14.21
CA SER A 151 3.14 -25.35 -14.28
C SER A 151 1.63 -25.35 -14.18
N LEU A 152 1.02 -26.42 -14.69
CA LEU A 152 -0.41 -26.65 -14.60
C LEU A 152 -0.86 -26.72 -13.14
N ASN A 153 -2.06 -26.20 -12.85
CA ASN A 153 -2.71 -26.27 -11.55
C ASN A 153 -1.95 -25.64 -10.37
N VAL A 154 -0.95 -24.77 -10.61
CA VAL A 154 -0.41 -23.91 -9.54
C VAL A 154 -1.52 -23.02 -8.99
N ILE A 155 -2.31 -22.44 -9.88
CA ILE A 155 -3.64 -21.92 -9.57
C ILE A 155 -4.64 -23.01 -9.97
N PRO A 156 -5.55 -23.46 -9.08
CA PRO A 156 -6.43 -24.59 -9.35
C PRO A 156 -7.23 -24.44 -10.65
N GLY A 157 -7.10 -25.42 -11.55
CA GLY A 157 -7.82 -25.48 -12.82
C GLY A 157 -7.21 -24.68 -13.97
N LEU A 158 -6.03 -24.06 -13.78
CA LEU A 158 -5.40 -23.20 -14.79
C LEU A 158 -4.15 -23.81 -15.41
N GLY A 159 -3.88 -23.32 -16.63
CA GLY A 159 -2.70 -23.56 -17.44
C GLY A 159 -1.41 -23.13 -16.74
N SER A 160 -0.29 -23.73 -17.15
CA SER A 160 0.98 -23.02 -17.10
C SER A 160 0.88 -21.71 -17.89
N THR A 161 1.79 -20.77 -17.64
CA THR A 161 1.88 -19.45 -18.28
C THR A 161 0.66 -18.56 -18.07
N THR A 162 -0.16 -18.83 -17.05
CA THR A 162 -1.26 -17.94 -16.69
C THR A 162 -0.73 -16.86 -15.76
N THR A 163 -0.79 -15.61 -16.20
CA THR A 163 -0.47 -14.45 -15.35
C THR A 163 -1.69 -14.04 -14.53
N THR A 164 -1.49 -13.65 -13.28
CA THR A 164 -2.51 -13.09 -12.39
C THR A 164 -2.67 -11.59 -12.63
N LYS A 165 -3.71 -10.99 -12.05
CA LYS A 165 -3.81 -9.52 -11.92
C LYS A 165 -2.63 -8.92 -11.14
N ASN A 166 -2.58 -7.60 -11.03
CA ASN A 166 -1.59 -6.90 -10.19
C ASN A 166 -1.86 -7.05 -8.69
N SER A 167 -0.80 -6.99 -7.91
CA SER A 167 -0.89 -6.85 -6.46
C SER A 167 -1.41 -5.46 -6.08
N VAL A 168 -1.81 -5.34 -4.81
CA VAL A 168 -1.87 -4.03 -4.14
C VAL A 168 -0.47 -3.43 -4.14
N LEU A 169 -0.40 -2.11 -4.24
CA LEU A 169 0.84 -1.37 -4.15
C LEU A 169 1.53 -1.59 -2.80
N TYR A 170 2.76 -2.09 -2.83
CA TYR A 170 3.64 -2.02 -1.67
C TYR A 170 4.30 -0.65 -1.64
N LEU A 171 3.93 0.17 -0.66
CA LEU A 171 4.56 1.46 -0.42
C LEU A 171 5.19 1.49 0.99
N PRO A 172 6.52 1.62 1.11
CA PRO A 172 7.17 1.70 2.41
C PRO A 172 6.74 2.96 3.16
N VAL A 173 6.38 2.82 4.44
CA VAL A 173 6.19 3.96 5.32
C VAL A 173 7.56 4.57 5.62
N SER A 174 7.84 5.74 5.05
CA SER A 174 9.16 6.38 5.19
C SER A 174 9.22 7.46 6.26
N ALA A 175 8.10 8.14 6.52
CA ALA A 175 8.05 9.29 7.40
C ALA A 175 6.69 9.43 8.08
N VAL A 176 6.72 9.91 9.32
CA VAL A 176 5.57 10.42 10.04
C VAL A 176 5.95 11.77 10.64
N THR A 177 5.07 12.76 10.49
CA THR A 177 5.20 14.07 11.12
C THR A 177 4.19 14.16 12.26
N VAL A 178 4.64 14.62 13.42
CA VAL A 178 3.81 14.80 14.60
C VAL A 178 3.65 16.29 14.89
N THR A 179 2.42 16.78 14.85
CA THR A 179 2.07 18.15 15.21
C THR A 179 1.37 18.17 16.56
N LEU A 180 1.97 18.86 17.53
CA LEU A 180 1.35 19.16 18.82
C LEU A 180 1.86 20.51 19.36
N PRO A 181 1.16 21.13 20.32
CA PRO A 181 1.65 22.31 21.03
C PRO A 181 2.98 22.06 21.75
N THR A 182 3.85 23.08 21.81
CA THR A 182 5.10 23.02 22.58
C THR A 182 4.87 23.10 24.10
N THR A 183 3.71 23.61 24.51
CA THR A 183 3.31 23.72 25.91
C THR A 183 1.85 23.30 26.10
N GLY A 184 1.55 22.65 27.23
CA GLY A 184 0.19 22.31 27.66
C GLY A 184 -0.01 22.56 29.15
N THR A 185 -1.23 22.41 29.64
CA THR A 185 -1.56 22.60 31.06
C THR A 185 -2.00 21.27 31.66
N VAL A 186 -1.62 21.00 32.92
CA VAL A 186 -2.08 19.82 33.66
C VAL A 186 -3.60 19.68 33.58
N GLY A 187 -4.08 18.47 33.30
CA GLY A 187 -5.51 18.12 33.22
C GLY A 187 -6.24 18.64 31.98
N MET A 188 -5.56 19.37 31.08
CA MET A 188 -6.16 19.85 29.83
C MET A 188 -5.79 18.93 28.66
N SER A 189 -6.75 18.67 27.78
CA SER A 189 -6.53 17.90 26.56
C SER A 189 -5.64 18.67 25.58
N VAL A 190 -4.60 17.99 25.11
CA VAL A 190 -3.64 18.47 24.11
C VAL A 190 -3.92 17.75 22.80
N PRO A 191 -4.25 18.46 21.71
CA PRO A 191 -4.45 17.82 20.41
C PRO A 191 -3.12 17.34 19.85
N VAL A 192 -3.14 16.15 19.24
CA VAL A 192 -2.04 15.56 18.50
C VAL A 192 -2.55 15.20 17.12
N THR A 193 -1.87 15.71 16.09
CA THR A 193 -2.13 15.36 14.69
C THR A 193 -0.92 14.66 14.10
N LEU A 194 -1.16 13.55 13.44
CA LEU A 194 -0.17 12.77 12.72
C LEU A 194 -0.39 12.96 11.22
N THR A 195 0.70 13.09 10.46
CA THR A 195 0.66 13.08 9.00
C THR A 195 1.71 12.11 8.48
N VAL A 196 1.31 11.17 7.64
CA VAL A 196 2.15 10.07 7.15
C VAL A 196 2.54 10.32 5.69
N ALA A 197 3.79 10.04 5.35
CA ALA A 197 4.26 10.13 3.98
C ALA A 197 5.30 9.04 3.63
N PRO A 198 5.30 8.52 2.40
CA PRO A 198 4.25 8.68 1.39
C PRO A 198 2.98 7.87 1.74
N LEU A 199 1.86 8.14 1.06
CA LEU A 199 0.56 7.50 1.30
C LEU A 199 0.12 6.76 0.05
N ALA A 200 -0.07 5.45 0.13
CA ALA A 200 -0.64 4.67 -0.96
C ALA A 200 -2.16 4.60 -0.81
N ALA A 201 -2.86 4.70 -1.94
CA ALA A 201 -4.29 4.44 -2.02
C ALA A 201 -4.63 3.06 -1.41
N GLY A 202 -5.59 3.03 -0.49
CA GLY A 202 -6.05 1.79 0.15
C GLY A 202 -5.06 1.12 1.12
N ALA A 203 -3.95 1.78 1.48
CA ALA A 203 -3.02 1.25 2.47
C ALA A 203 -3.63 1.21 3.87
N SER A 204 -3.63 0.04 4.50
CA SER A 204 -4.04 -0.10 5.91
C SER A 204 -2.87 0.27 6.83
N LEU A 205 -2.96 1.46 7.43
CA LEU A 205 -1.95 2.00 8.32
C LEU A 205 -2.47 2.08 9.76
N THR A 206 -1.63 1.68 10.71
CA THR A 206 -1.91 1.80 12.15
C THR A 206 -0.84 2.64 12.82
N TYR A 207 -1.23 3.34 13.89
CA TYR A 207 -0.30 4.11 14.71
C TYR A 207 -0.30 3.64 16.17
N THR A 208 0.79 3.92 16.87
CA THR A 208 0.96 3.76 18.31
C THR A 208 1.66 5.00 18.85
N ILE A 209 1.08 5.63 19.87
CA ILE A 209 1.64 6.78 20.57
C ILE A 209 2.03 6.34 21.98
N GLU A 210 3.32 6.41 22.29
CA GLU A 210 3.88 6.17 23.61
C GLU A 210 4.28 7.52 24.21
N ALA A 211 3.49 8.01 25.17
CA ALA A 211 3.70 9.31 25.79
C ALA A 211 4.06 9.18 27.27
N THR A 212 4.96 10.04 27.77
CA THR A 212 5.44 9.97 29.15
C THR A 212 4.29 10.06 30.16
N GLY A 213 4.02 8.98 30.88
CA GLY A 213 2.98 8.92 31.91
C GLY A 213 1.55 8.82 31.38
N ILE A 214 1.37 8.40 30.12
CA ILE A 214 0.06 8.06 29.53
C ILE A 214 0.18 6.62 28.99
N GLU A 215 -0.90 5.83 29.12
CA GLU A 215 -0.99 4.52 28.46
C GLU A 215 -0.93 4.67 26.92
N ASP A 216 -0.43 3.63 26.25
CA ASP A 216 -0.25 3.66 24.80
C ASP A 216 -1.58 3.89 24.08
N VAL A 217 -1.58 4.83 23.13
CA VAL A 217 -2.74 5.13 22.30
C VAL A 217 -2.52 4.53 20.93
N THR A 218 -3.41 3.64 20.50
CA THR A 218 -3.37 3.01 19.18
C THR A 218 -4.60 3.39 18.35
N GLY A 219 -4.42 3.51 17.04
CA GLY A 219 -5.53 3.74 16.11
C GLY A 219 -5.16 3.47 14.66
N ALA A 220 -6.12 3.71 13.77
CA ALA A 220 -5.90 3.68 12.33
C ALA A 220 -5.57 5.09 11.82
N VAL A 221 -4.76 5.17 10.76
CA VAL A 221 -4.55 6.40 10.00
C VAL A 221 -5.66 6.50 8.95
N GLY A 222 -6.19 7.70 8.73
CA GLY A 222 -7.19 7.96 7.70
C GLY A 222 -6.65 7.75 6.29
N GLU A 223 -7.57 7.60 5.34
CA GLU A 223 -7.26 7.44 3.91
C GLU A 223 -6.58 8.68 3.30
N ASP A 224 -6.61 9.82 4.00
CA ASP A 224 -5.88 11.05 3.66
C ASP A 224 -4.46 11.10 4.26
N GLY A 225 -4.03 10.02 4.93
CA GLY A 225 -2.74 9.92 5.58
C GLY A 225 -2.65 10.69 6.90
N THR A 226 -3.79 11.14 7.45
CA THR A 226 -3.81 11.87 8.72
C THR A 226 -4.50 11.09 9.83
N ALA A 227 -4.09 11.33 11.06
CA ALA A 227 -4.79 10.86 12.25
C ALA A 227 -4.80 11.96 13.30
N SER A 228 -5.86 12.03 14.10
CA SER A 228 -5.94 12.98 15.21
C SER A 228 -6.42 12.30 16.48
N THR A 229 -5.85 12.73 17.61
CA THR A 229 -6.25 12.29 18.94
C THR A 229 -5.90 13.36 19.97
N THR A 230 -6.21 13.13 21.23
CA THR A 230 -5.88 14.03 22.33
C THR A 230 -5.15 13.30 23.45
N LEU A 231 -4.15 13.94 24.04
CA LEU A 231 -3.43 13.46 25.22
C LEU A 231 -3.71 14.38 26.42
N THR A 232 -3.81 13.81 27.63
CA THR A 232 -4.01 14.57 28.87
C THR A 232 -3.02 14.09 29.92
N TRP A 233 -2.32 15.02 30.57
CA TRP A 233 -1.33 14.70 31.62
C TRP A 233 -1.76 15.25 32.98
N ASP A 234 -1.57 14.43 34.02
CA ASP A 234 -1.87 14.79 35.41
C ASP A 234 -0.69 15.48 36.14
N GLY A 235 0.49 15.47 35.52
CA GLY A 235 1.71 16.00 36.11
C GLY A 235 2.43 16.96 35.18
N ALA A 236 2.92 18.07 35.74
CA ALA A 236 3.77 19.04 35.05
C ALA A 236 5.16 18.44 34.69
N GLY A 237 5.92 19.19 33.88
CA GLY A 237 7.26 18.86 33.42
C GLY A 237 7.32 18.56 31.92
N ALA A 238 8.54 18.31 31.43
CA ALA A 238 8.77 17.86 30.07
C ALA A 238 8.21 16.44 29.87
N LYS A 239 7.49 16.23 28.77
CA LYS A 239 6.93 14.95 28.35
C LYS A 239 7.46 14.63 26.96
N THR A 240 7.90 13.39 26.78
CA THR A 240 8.26 12.85 25.47
C THR A 240 7.05 12.13 24.88
N VAL A 241 6.84 12.29 23.58
CA VAL A 241 5.82 11.61 22.78
C VAL A 241 6.54 10.92 21.64
N ASN A 242 6.53 9.59 21.65
CA ASN A 242 7.02 8.77 20.55
C ASN A 242 5.84 8.26 19.76
N VAL A 243 5.89 8.42 18.44
CA VAL A 243 4.84 7.95 17.53
C VAL A 243 5.45 6.96 16.57
N THR A 244 4.87 5.77 16.52
CA THR A 244 5.18 4.76 15.51
C THR A 244 3.98 4.62 14.58
N VAL A 245 4.20 4.70 13.27
CA VAL A 245 3.21 4.37 12.23
C VAL A 245 3.72 3.18 11.44
N ARG A 246 2.85 2.21 11.15
CA ARG A 246 3.21 0.99 10.41
C ARG A 246 2.12 0.51 9.47
N ASN A 247 2.53 -0.13 8.39
CA ASN A 247 1.70 -1.07 7.61
C ASN A 247 2.08 -2.52 7.98
N GLU A 248 1.64 -3.51 7.19
CA GLU A 248 1.94 -4.93 7.44
C GLU A 248 3.45 -5.23 7.48
N PHE A 249 4.29 -4.41 6.83
CA PHE A 249 5.67 -4.76 6.49
C PHE A 249 6.73 -3.67 6.70
N SER A 250 6.34 -2.46 7.09
CA SER A 250 7.23 -1.31 7.26
C SER A 250 6.68 -0.38 8.34
N SER A 251 7.57 0.41 8.94
CA SER A 251 7.22 1.36 9.98
C SER A 251 8.11 2.59 9.97
N ALA A 252 7.55 3.75 10.31
CA ALA A 252 8.28 4.98 10.61
C ALA A 252 8.03 5.40 12.06
N VAL A 253 9.02 6.06 12.66
CA VAL A 253 8.98 6.53 14.04
C VAL A 253 9.37 8.01 14.09
N GLU A 254 8.66 8.79 14.90
CA GLU A 254 8.99 10.18 15.20
C GLU A 254 8.90 10.44 16.70
N SER A 255 9.81 11.27 17.22
CA SER A 255 9.86 11.60 18.65
C SER A 255 9.87 13.11 18.85
N THR A 256 9.02 13.59 19.76
CA THR A 256 8.82 15.01 20.01
C THR A 256 8.55 15.27 21.49
N GLN A 257 8.64 16.53 21.91
CA GLN A 257 8.50 16.94 23.31
C GLN A 257 7.48 18.05 23.49
N ILE A 258 6.78 18.00 24.62
CA ILE A 258 5.89 19.05 25.11
C ILE A 258 6.21 19.34 26.57
N THR A 259 6.13 20.61 26.96
CA THR A 259 6.23 21.00 28.37
C THR A 259 4.84 21.19 28.97
N ILE A 260 4.48 20.38 29.97
CA ILE A 260 3.24 20.54 30.71
C ILE A 260 3.47 21.45 31.93
N VAL A 261 2.70 22.52 32.05
CA VAL A 261 2.78 23.47 33.17
C VAL A 261 1.60 23.30 34.12
N GLN A 262 1.79 23.64 35.39
CA GLN A 262 0.68 23.73 36.34
C GLN A 262 -0.27 24.85 35.92
N GLY A 263 -1.58 24.61 36.04
CA GLY A 263 -2.58 25.64 35.78
C GLY A 263 -2.49 26.77 36.81
N GLU A 264 -2.47 28.02 36.34
CA GLU A 264 -2.57 29.17 37.24
C GLU A 264 -3.98 29.25 37.83
N SER A 265 -4.09 29.04 39.14
CA SER A 265 -5.34 29.33 39.87
C SER A 265 -5.40 30.83 40.17
N LYS A 266 -6.26 31.57 39.47
CA LYS A 266 -6.54 32.98 39.79
C LYS A 266 -7.67 33.06 40.82
N ILE A 267 -7.36 33.48 42.04
CA ILE A 267 -8.35 33.79 43.07
C ILE A 267 -8.86 35.21 42.85
N PHE A 268 -10.14 35.35 42.49
CA PHE A 268 -10.80 36.66 42.44
C PHE A 268 -11.37 36.98 43.82
N LEU A 269 -10.78 37.97 44.50
CA LEU A 269 -11.34 38.51 45.73
C LEU A 269 -12.48 39.49 45.40
N PRO A 270 -13.65 39.40 46.04
CA PRO A 270 -14.70 40.40 45.85
C PRO A 270 -14.20 41.77 46.31
N GLY A 271 -14.26 42.75 45.41
CA GLY A 271 -13.83 44.12 45.69
C GLY A 271 -14.72 44.76 46.76
N VAL A 272 -14.14 45.05 47.93
CA VAL A 272 -14.79 45.86 48.95
C VAL A 272 -14.73 47.32 48.50
N ARG A 273 -15.86 47.88 48.07
CA ARG A 273 -15.99 49.34 47.92
C ARG A 273 -15.93 49.97 49.31
N ARG A 274 -14.99 50.89 49.52
CA ARG A 274 -15.00 51.81 50.67
C ARG A 274 -15.88 53.00 50.38
#